data_AF-A0A5K0Z498-F1
#
_entry.id   AF-A0A5K0Z498-F1
#
_cell.length_a   1.000
_cell.length_b   1.000
_cell.length_c   1.000
_cell.angle_alpha   90.00
_cell.angle_beta   90.00
_cell.angle_gamma   90.00
#
_symmetry.space_group_name_H-M   'P 1'
#
loop_
_entity.id
_entity.type
_entity.pdbx_description
1 polymer ?
#
loop_
_entity_poly.entity_id
_entity_poly.type
_entity_poly.pdbx_seq_one_letter_code
_entity_poly.pdbx_strand_id
1 'polypeptide(L)' 'LLRATINKLKQERSVTPKLILIRGGQDDVSPFEHFLIEEQDVDGSGLTSGMGFVSFLEEITRHVLDLMK' A
#
# COMPACT_ATOMS: atom_id res chain seq x y z
N LEU A 1 18.61 17.75 2.88
CA LEU A 1 18.33 16.36 3.27
C LEU A 1 17.43 15.64 2.24
N LEU A 2 16.19 16.09 2.03
CA LEU A 2 15.19 15.43 1.15
C LEU A 2 15.70 15.07 -0.25
N ARG A 3 16.31 16.02 -0.97
CA ARG A 3 16.86 15.78 -2.32
C ARG A 3 17.91 14.67 -2.33
N ALA A 4 18.78 14.63 -1.33
CA ALA A 4 19.81 13.60 -1.24
C ALA A 4 19.19 12.21 -1.00
N THR A 5 18.18 12.14 -0.14
CA THR A 5 17.41 10.91 0.09
C THR A 5 16.72 10.42 -1.19
N ILE A 6 16.01 11.31 -1.91
CA ILE A 6 15.35 10.96 -3.19
C ILE A 6 16.38 10.44 -4.19
N ASN A 7 17.52 11.12 -4.32
CA ASN A 7 18.56 10.70 -5.27
C ASN A 7 19.16 9.34 -4.91
N LYS A 8 19.38 9.07 -3.61
CA LYS A 8 19.85 7.77 -3.15
C LYS A 8 18.86 6.66 -3.50
N LEU A 9 17.57 6.85 -3.20
CA LEU A 9 16.51 5.88 -3.53
C LEU A 9 16.40 5.61 -5.04
N LYS A 10 16.63 6.62 -5.87
CA LYS A 10 16.67 6.45 -7.33
C LYS A 10 17.86 5.61 -7.81
N GLN A 11 19.02 5.77 -7.18
CA GLN A 11 20.26 5.06 -7.54
C GLN A 11 20.22 3.57 -7.15
N GLU A 12 19.47 3.22 -6.12
CA GLU A 12 19.33 1.82 -5.64
C GLU A 12 18.39 0.96 -6.49
N ARG A 13 17.83 1.51 -7.59
CA ARG A 13 16.87 0.82 -8.46
C ARG A 13 17.40 0.71 -9.88
N SER A 14 17.14 -0.42 -10.54
CA SER A 14 17.48 -0.65 -11.95
C SER A 14 16.68 0.22 -12.92
N VAL A 15 15.49 0.68 -12.50
CA VAL A 15 14.64 1.62 -13.23
C VAL A 15 14.44 2.84 -12.35
N THR A 16 14.69 4.04 -12.89
CA THR A 16 14.54 5.29 -12.13
C THR A 16 13.07 5.53 -11.77
N PRO A 17 12.70 5.55 -10.48
CA PRO A 17 11.33 5.84 -10.07
C PRO A 17 10.91 7.27 -10.40
N LYS A 18 9.66 7.45 -10.85
CA LYS A 18 9.03 8.76 -11.03
C LYS A 18 8.73 9.39 -9.67
N LEU A 19 9.09 10.66 -9.51
CA LEU A 19 8.72 11.44 -8.32
C LEU A 19 7.38 12.14 -8.59
N ILE A 20 6.43 11.98 -7.67
CA ILE A 20 5.12 12.62 -7.71
C ILE A 20 4.92 13.34 -6.37
N LEU A 21 4.43 14.58 -6.42
CA LEU A 21 4.03 15.36 -5.25
C LEU A 21 2.50 15.37 -5.21
N ILE A 22 1.93 15.03 -4.06
CA ILE A 22 0.48 14.86 -3.89
C ILE A 22 0.07 15.66 -2.65
N ARG A 23 -0.96 16.50 -2.79
CA ARG A 23 -1.53 17.27 -1.67
C ARG A 23 -2.82 16.60 -1.20
N GLY A 24 -2.83 16.17 0.05
CA GLY A 24 -4.01 15.56 0.67
C GLY A 24 -5.24 16.48 0.63
N GLY A 25 -6.39 15.92 0.26
CA GLY A 25 -7.67 16.62 0.17
C GLY A 25 -7.78 17.65 -0.95
N GLN A 26 -6.82 17.71 -1.88
CA GLN A 26 -6.81 18.67 -3.00
C GLN A 26 -6.51 17.99 -4.33
N ASP A 27 -5.52 17.12 -4.37
CA ASP A 27 -5.15 16.38 -5.58
C ASP A 27 -5.85 15.01 -5.62
N ASP A 28 -5.96 14.43 -6.81
CA ASP A 28 -6.36 13.04 -6.97
C ASP A 28 -5.29 12.12 -6.33
N VAL A 29 -5.69 11.42 -5.28
CA VAL A 29 -4.83 10.53 -4.49
C VAL A 29 -4.90 9.07 -4.94
N SER A 30 -5.78 8.73 -5.89
CA SER A 30 -5.96 7.35 -6.39
C SER A 30 -4.64 6.68 -6.79
N PRO A 31 -3.67 7.36 -7.45
CA PRO A 31 -2.39 6.74 -7.79
C PRO A 31 -1.53 6.36 -6.57
N PHE A 32 -1.76 6.99 -5.40
CA PHE A 32 -1.05 6.70 -4.16
C PHE A 32 -1.72 5.59 -3.34
N GLU A 33 -3.05 5.53 -3.37
CA GLU A 33 -3.84 4.52 -2.63
C GLU A 33 -3.45 3.09 -3.00
N HIS A 34 -3.15 2.81 -4.28
CA HIS A 34 -2.66 1.50 -4.71
C HIS A 34 -1.32 1.07 -4.07
N PHE A 35 -0.56 1.99 -3.48
CA PHE A 35 0.67 1.69 -2.75
C PHE A 35 0.45 1.47 -1.24
N LEU A 36 -0.76 1.72 -0.73
CA LEU A 36 -1.16 1.51 0.66
C LEU A 36 -1.64 0.06 0.87
N ILE A 37 -0.73 -0.89 0.71
CA ILE A 37 -1.03 -2.33 0.63
C ILE A 37 -1.63 -2.94 1.91
N GLU A 38 -1.53 -2.26 3.06
CA GLU A 38 -2.05 -2.75 4.34
C GLU A 38 -3.48 -2.24 4.61
N GLU A 39 -3.85 -1.13 3.99
CA GLU A 39 -5.10 -0.42 4.24
C GLU A 39 -6.27 -1.04 3.49
N GLN A 40 -7.44 -0.97 4.12
CA GLN A 40 -8.72 -1.22 3.47
C GLN A 40 -9.43 0.13 3.32
N ASP A 41 -10.06 0.37 2.18
CA ASP A 41 -10.93 1.53 2.01
C ASP A 41 -12.11 1.43 3.00
N VAL A 42 -12.09 2.28 4.04
CA VAL A 42 -13.09 2.29 5.12
C VAL A 42 -14.49 2.63 4.58
N ASP A 43 -14.57 3.32 3.44
CA ASP A 43 -15.81 3.81 2.83
C ASP A 43 -16.31 2.95 1.65
N GLY A 44 -15.62 1.86 1.31
CA GLY A 44 -16.09 0.86 0.34
C GLY A 44 -16.37 1.38 -1.08
N SER A 45 -15.87 2.56 -1.47
CA SER A 45 -16.23 3.22 -2.72
C SER A 45 -15.16 3.15 -3.83
N GLY A 46 -13.93 2.70 -3.54
CA GLY A 46 -12.82 2.77 -4.49
C GLY A 46 -11.93 1.53 -4.56
N LEU A 47 -12.20 0.62 -5.49
CA LEU A 47 -11.21 -0.22 -6.20
C LEU A 47 -10.16 -1.04 -5.41
N THR A 48 -10.34 -1.30 -4.11
CA THR A 48 -9.54 -2.31 -3.38
C THR A 48 -10.42 -3.50 -3.06
N SER A 49 -10.59 -4.38 -4.04
CA SER A 49 -11.17 -5.73 -3.85
C SER A 49 -10.26 -6.65 -2.99
N GLY A 50 -9.22 -6.10 -2.36
CA GLY A 50 -8.19 -6.81 -1.63
C GLY A 50 -8.45 -6.73 -0.14
N MET A 51 -8.58 -7.91 0.47
CA MET A 51 -8.49 -8.12 1.91
C MET A 51 -7.38 -7.27 2.56
N GLY A 52 -7.73 -6.49 3.59
CA GLY A 52 -6.76 -5.72 4.37
C GLY A 52 -5.84 -6.62 5.21
N PHE A 53 -4.72 -6.07 5.68
CA PHE A 53 -3.69 -6.88 6.36
C PHE A 53 -4.21 -7.61 7.62
N VAL A 54 -5.06 -6.95 8.41
CA VAL A 54 -5.66 -7.57 9.61
C VAL A 54 -6.58 -8.73 9.22
N SER A 55 -7.48 -8.53 8.25
CA SER A 55 -8.39 -9.57 7.77
C SER A 55 -7.63 -10.76 7.17
N PHE A 56 -6.48 -10.51 6.53
CA PHE A 56 -5.57 -11.56 6.07
C PHE A 56 -5.02 -12.40 7.23
N LEU A 57 -4.52 -11.76 8.29
CA LEU A 57 -4.02 -12.49 9.45
C LEU A 57 -5.11 -13.33 10.15
N GLU A 58 -6.33 -12.80 10.23
CA GLU A 58 -7.47 -13.53 10.78
C GLU A 58 -7.82 -14.75 9.93
N GLU A 59 -7.82 -14.61 8.61
CA GLU A 59 -8.06 -15.74 7.70
C GLU A 59 -7.00 -16.83 7.83
N ILE A 60 -5.72 -16.44 7.81
CA ILE A 60 -4.62 -17.38 8.01
C ILE A 60 -4.76 -18.09 9.36
N THR A 61 -5.10 -17.35 10.42
CA THR A 61 -5.30 -17.92 11.75
C THR A 61 -6.41 -18.97 11.75
N ARG A 62 -7.56 -18.69 11.11
CA ARG A 62 -8.67 -19.65 10.98
C ARG A 62 -8.23 -20.89 10.19
N HIS A 63 -7.57 -20.72 9.05
CA HIS A 63 -7.10 -21.83 8.22
C HIS A 63 -6.09 -22.72 8.96
N VAL A 64 -5.15 -22.14 9.70
CA VAL A 64 -4.18 -22.91 10.50
C VAL A 64 -4.89 -23.71 11.59
N LEU A 65 -5.84 -23.10 12.31
CA LEU A 65 -6.61 -23.80 13.34
C LEU A 65 -7.44 -24.97 12.77
N ASP A 66 -7.97 -24.83 11.57
CA ASP A 66 -8.71 -25.91 10.90
C ASP A 66 -7.80 -27.06 10.43
N LEU A 67 -6.56 -26.78 10.04
CA LEU A 67 -5.57 -27.81 9.70
C LEU A 67 -5.04 -28.57 10.92
N MET A 68 -5.14 -28.00 12.11
CA MET A 68 -4.70 -28.61 13.36
C MET A 68 -5.78 -29.47 14.04
N LYS A 69 -6.99 -29.54 13.46
CA LYS A 69 -8.05 -30.47 13.87
C LYS A 69 -7.80 -31.87 13.30
#